data_AF-A0A4S3JBG1-F1
#
_entry.id   AF-A0A4S3JBG1-F1
#
_cell.length_a   1.000
_cell.length_b   1.000
_cell.length_c   1.000
_cell.angle_alpha   90.00
_cell.angle_beta   90.00
_cell.angle_gamma   90.00
#
_symmetry.space_group_name_H-M   'P 1'
#
loop_
_entity.id
_entity.type
_entity.pdbx_description
1 polymer ?
#
loop_
_entity_poly.entity_id
_entity_poly.type
_entity_poly.pdbx_seq_one_letter_code
_entity_poly.pdbx_strand_id
1 'polypeptide(L)'
;MPKRRWPPDMSKLSPKHQFRLERKYRRRAALKFARPKWTKATKLVQWGVIGFVLVYAFLFMEWDDKGSPFDEDVAQLRRAFFASVKGAFSTLPPAPVQRSNDTAKDQ
;
A
#
# COMPACT_ATOMS: atom_id res chain seq x y z
N MET A 1 40.91 25.96 -19.82
CA MET A 1 39.58 26.61 -19.75
C MET A 1 38.95 26.32 -18.37
N PRO A 2 38.62 27.33 -17.55
CA PRO A 2 38.04 27.10 -16.23
C PRO A 2 36.65 26.45 -16.33
N LYS A 3 36.44 25.37 -15.58
CA LYS A 3 35.18 24.59 -15.54
C LYS A 3 34.10 25.46 -14.89
N ARG A 4 33.03 25.79 -15.63
CA ARG A 4 31.91 26.57 -15.07
C ARG A 4 31.27 25.78 -13.94
N ARG A 5 31.54 26.19 -12.69
CA ARG A 5 30.90 25.59 -11.51
C ARG A 5 29.42 25.98 -11.55
N TRP A 6 28.58 24.98 -11.48
CA TRP A 6 27.14 25.13 -11.28
C TRP A 6 26.91 24.97 -9.77
N PRO A 7 26.05 25.76 -9.10
CA PRO A 7 25.19 26.85 -9.57
C PRO A 7 25.91 28.21 -9.60
N PRO A 8 25.45 29.18 -10.42
CA PRO A 8 25.95 30.54 -10.37
C PRO A 8 25.63 31.18 -9.01
N ASP A 9 26.63 31.79 -8.38
CA ASP A 9 26.49 32.52 -7.12
C ASP A 9 25.45 33.65 -7.26
N MET A 10 24.26 33.45 -6.70
CA MET A 10 23.14 34.40 -6.81
C MET A 10 23.44 35.74 -6.11
N SER A 11 24.30 35.74 -5.10
CA SER A 11 24.71 36.93 -4.34
C SER A 11 25.66 37.87 -5.09
N LYS A 12 26.26 37.43 -6.20
CA LYS A 12 27.19 38.22 -7.02
C LYS A 12 26.55 38.73 -8.32
N LEU A 13 25.28 38.40 -8.56
CA LEU A 13 24.57 38.79 -9.77
C LEU A 13 23.81 40.09 -9.56
N SER A 14 23.87 40.99 -10.54
CA SER A 14 23.01 42.18 -10.59
C SER A 14 21.53 41.76 -10.43
N PRO A 15 20.72 42.53 -9.67
CA PRO A 15 19.31 42.21 -9.42
C PRO A 15 18.52 41.90 -10.70
N LYS A 16 18.82 42.60 -11.81
CA LYS A 16 18.20 42.37 -13.13
C LYS A 16 18.47 40.96 -13.67
N HIS A 17 19.68 40.44 -13.47
CA HIS A 17 20.05 39.09 -13.90
C HIS A 17 19.43 38.02 -12.99
N GLN A 18 19.36 38.30 -11.69
CA GLN A 18 18.69 37.44 -10.70
C GLN A 18 17.21 37.26 -11.03
N PHE A 19 16.45 38.34 -11.28
CA PHE A 19 15.04 38.27 -11.67
C PHE A 19 14.80 37.42 -12.94
N ARG A 20 15.71 37.51 -13.91
CA ARG A 20 15.62 36.70 -15.15
C ARG A 20 15.84 35.22 -14.88
N LEU A 21 16.77 34.87 -13.99
CA LEU A 21 17.01 33.49 -13.56
C LEU A 21 15.85 32.95 -12.74
N GLU A 22 15.34 33.71 -11.77
CA GLU A 22 14.17 33.35 -10.97
C GLU A 22 12.93 33.11 -11.84
N ARG A 23 12.70 33.95 -12.85
CA ARG A 23 11.60 33.74 -13.82
C ARG A 23 11.78 32.45 -14.61
N LYS A 24 13.01 32.13 -15.03
CA LYS A 24 13.33 30.86 -15.73
C LYS A 24 13.16 29.65 -14.80
N TYR A 25 13.55 29.76 -13.53
CA TYR A 25 13.35 28.73 -12.52
C TYR A 25 11.86 28.48 -12.22
N ARG A 26 11.07 29.54 -12.00
CA ARG A 26 9.61 29.43 -11.77
C ARG A 26 8.90 28.74 -12.92
N ARG A 27 9.21 29.09 -14.17
CA ARG A 27 8.66 28.44 -15.38
C ARG A 27 9.01 26.95 -15.43
N ARG A 28 10.28 26.59 -15.20
CA ARG A 28 10.72 25.18 -15.19
C ARG A 28 10.11 24.37 -14.05
N ALA A 29 9.93 24.99 -12.88
CA ALA A 29 9.24 24.37 -11.76
C ALA A 29 7.79 24.07 -12.12
N ALA A 30 7.06 25.04 -12.70
CA ALA A 30 5.69 24.83 -13.16
C ALA A 30 5.58 23.69 -14.18
N LEU A 31 6.51 23.58 -15.14
CA LEU A 31 6.56 22.43 -16.07
C LEU A 31 6.82 21.09 -15.36
N LYS A 32 7.64 21.06 -14.31
CA LYS A 32 7.86 19.85 -13.50
C LYS A 32 6.63 19.47 -12.69
N PHE A 33 5.88 20.45 -12.19
CA PHE A 33 4.64 20.23 -11.43
C PHE A 33 3.41 19.96 -12.33
N ALA A 34 3.47 20.36 -13.60
CA ALA A 34 2.51 19.99 -14.64
C ALA A 34 2.66 18.53 -15.13
N ARG A 35 3.71 17.83 -14.66
CA ARG A 35 3.88 16.38 -14.92
C ARG A 35 2.66 15.63 -14.37
N PRO A 36 2.23 14.57 -15.07
CA PRO A 36 0.87 14.07 -15.04
C PRO A 36 0.47 13.58 -13.65
N LYS A 37 -0.28 14.41 -12.92
CA LYS A 37 -0.98 14.01 -11.69
C LYS A 37 -2.12 13.04 -12.01
N TRP A 38 -2.74 13.22 -13.18
CA TRP A 38 -3.82 12.35 -13.65
C TRP A 38 -3.39 10.89 -13.78
N THR A 39 -2.21 10.60 -14.32
CA THR A 39 -1.74 9.22 -14.42
C THR A 39 -1.42 8.59 -13.07
N LYS A 40 -1.07 9.40 -12.06
CA LYS A 40 -0.92 8.92 -10.68
C LYS A 40 -2.28 8.61 -10.06
N ALA A 41 -3.27 9.47 -10.28
CA ALA A 41 -4.64 9.26 -9.82
C ALA A 41 -5.27 8.03 -10.47
N THR A 42 -5.13 7.86 -11.79
CA THR A 42 -5.67 6.68 -12.48
C THR A 42 -4.98 5.40 -12.04
N LYS A 43 -3.67 5.42 -11.76
CA LYS A 43 -2.98 4.27 -11.17
C LYS A 43 -3.54 3.92 -9.78
N LEU A 44 -3.80 4.93 -8.94
CA LEU A 44 -4.40 4.70 -7.63
C LEU A 44 -5.80 4.09 -7.77
N VAL A 45 -6.61 4.62 -8.68
CA VAL A 45 -7.94 4.08 -8.99
C VAL A 45 -7.83 2.66 -9.55
N GLN A 46 -6.88 2.39 -10.45
CA GLN A 46 -6.66 1.06 -11.02
C GLN A 46 -6.32 0.03 -9.93
N TRP A 47 -5.38 0.34 -9.04
CA TRP A 47 -5.08 -0.52 -7.90
C TRP A 47 -6.25 -0.64 -6.91
N GLY A 48 -7.02 0.44 -6.71
CA GLY A 48 -8.23 0.43 -5.91
C GLY A 48 -9.31 -0.49 -6.49
N VAL A 49 -9.54 -0.45 -7.79
CA VAL A 49 -10.49 -1.32 -8.48
C VAL A 49 -10.03 -2.78 -8.45
N ILE A 50 -8.74 -3.05 -8.71
CA ILE A 50 -8.18 -4.40 -8.61
C ILE A 50 -8.36 -4.94 -7.18
N GLY A 51 -7.98 -4.15 -6.17
CA GLY A 51 -8.14 -4.54 -4.76
C GLY A 51 -9.61 -4.75 -4.38
N PHE A 52 -10.50 -3.88 -4.84
CA PHE A 52 -11.93 -4.00 -4.61
C PHE A 52 -12.51 -5.29 -5.22
N VAL A 53 -12.15 -5.60 -6.47
CA VAL A 53 -12.57 -6.85 -7.14
C VAL A 53 -12.02 -8.07 -6.41
N LEU A 54 -10.77 -8.05 -5.95
CA LEU A 54 -10.20 -9.15 -5.18
C LEU A 54 -10.93 -9.33 -3.85
N VAL A 55 -11.15 -8.26 -3.07
CA VAL A 55 -11.90 -8.33 -1.81
C VAL A 55 -13.32 -8.84 -2.03
N TYR A 56 -13.98 -8.36 -3.08
CA TYR A 56 -15.30 -8.85 -3.47
C TYR A 56 -15.27 -10.34 -3.84
N ALA A 57 -14.30 -10.77 -4.65
CA ALA A 57 -14.13 -12.17 -5.01
C ALA A 57 -13.87 -13.04 -3.77
N PHE A 58 -12.99 -12.59 -2.88
CA PHE A 58 -12.70 -13.28 -1.64
C PHE A 58 -13.87 -13.31 -0.67
N LEU A 59 -14.72 -12.29 -0.60
CA LEU A 59 -15.77 -12.20 0.41
C LEU A 59 -17.11 -12.75 -0.07
N PHE A 60 -17.49 -12.48 -1.32
CA PHE A 60 -18.84 -12.70 -1.87
C PHE A 60 -18.89 -13.65 -3.07
N MET A 61 -17.76 -13.98 -3.71
CA MET A 61 -17.77 -14.99 -4.77
C MET A 61 -17.72 -16.37 -4.11
N GLU A 62 -18.90 -16.91 -3.86
CA GLU A 62 -19.13 -18.31 -3.54
C GLU A 62 -18.72 -19.12 -4.79
N TRP A 63 -17.48 -19.61 -4.82
CA TRP A 63 -17.01 -20.60 -5.80
C TRP A 63 -17.60 -21.98 -5.47
N ASP A 64 -18.89 -22.02 -5.17
CA ASP A 64 -19.57 -23.26 -4.83
C ASP A 64 -19.89 -24.01 -6.13
N ASP A 65 -19.52 -25.29 -6.13
CA ASP A 65 -19.95 -26.36 -7.03
C ASP A 65 -19.26 -26.59 -8.38
N LYS A 66 -18.09 -26.00 -8.68
CA LYS A 66 -17.44 -26.28 -9.98
C LYS A 66 -15.94 -26.62 -9.96
N GLY A 67 -15.55 -27.54 -9.08
CA GLY A 67 -14.46 -28.51 -9.30
C GLY A 67 -13.13 -27.95 -9.84
N SER A 68 -12.77 -26.73 -9.46
CA SER A 68 -11.55 -26.09 -9.92
C SER A 68 -10.44 -26.38 -8.90
N PRO A 69 -9.26 -26.88 -9.31
CA PRO A 69 -8.16 -27.17 -8.38
C PRO A 69 -7.61 -25.92 -7.68
N PHE A 70 -7.96 -24.71 -8.17
CA PHE A 70 -7.59 -23.45 -7.53
C PHE A 70 -8.50 -23.09 -6.35
N ASP A 71 -9.62 -23.80 -6.16
CA ASP A 71 -10.60 -23.47 -5.13
C ASP A 71 -10.07 -23.83 -3.73
N GLU A 72 -9.38 -24.97 -3.62
CA GLU A 72 -8.81 -25.44 -2.34
C GLU A 72 -7.71 -24.50 -1.83
N ASP A 73 -6.82 -24.06 -2.73
CA ASP A 73 -5.72 -23.15 -2.43
C ASP A 73 -6.24 -21.77 -1.99
N VAL A 74 -7.24 -21.24 -2.71
CA VAL A 74 -7.84 -19.93 -2.43
C VAL A 74 -8.68 -19.98 -1.15
N ALA A 75 -9.40 -21.07 -0.89
CA ALA A 75 -10.14 -21.28 0.35
C ALA A 75 -9.20 -21.40 1.57
N GLN A 76 -8.05 -22.06 1.42
CA GLN A 76 -7.04 -22.17 2.47
C GLN A 76 -6.42 -20.80 2.81
N LEU A 77 -6.06 -20.01 1.79
CA LEU A 77 -5.59 -18.64 1.93
C LEU A 77 -6.62 -17.73 2.63
N ARG A 78 -7.90 -17.83 2.21
CA ARG A 78 -9.02 -17.09 2.83
C ARG A 78 -9.13 -17.43 4.31
N ARG A 79 -9.15 -18.72 4.66
CA ARG A 79 -9.24 -19.19 6.05
C ARG A 79 -8.04 -18.74 6.89
N ALA A 80 -6.82 -18.86 6.37
CA ALA A 80 -5.60 -18.43 7.06
C ALA A 80 -5.58 -16.91 7.31
N PHE A 81 -6.03 -16.12 6.33
CA PHE A 81 -6.15 -14.67 6.46
C PHE A 81 -7.24 -14.27 7.47
N PHE A 82 -8.43 -14.86 7.41
CA PHE A 82 -9.48 -14.56 8.39
C PHE A 82 -9.10 -15.04 9.80
N ALA A 83 -8.38 -16.16 9.94
CA ALA A 83 -7.86 -16.61 11.22
C ALA A 83 -6.79 -15.66 11.79
N SER A 84 -5.89 -15.14 10.94
CA SER A 84 -4.85 -14.19 11.39
C SER A 84 -5.44 -12.83 11.75
N VAL A 85 -6.38 -12.32 10.95
CA VAL A 85 -7.12 -11.08 11.22
C VAL A 85 -7.96 -11.23 12.50
N LYS A 86 -8.73 -12.32 12.63
CA LYS A 86 -9.50 -12.60 13.85
C LYS A 86 -8.59 -12.77 15.06
N GLY A 87 -7.45 -13.44 14.93
CA GLY A 87 -6.46 -13.59 16.00
C GLY A 87 -5.88 -12.25 16.48
N ALA A 88 -5.58 -11.33 15.56
CA ALA A 88 -5.11 -9.99 15.88
C ALA A 88 -6.20 -9.14 16.57
N PHE A 89 -7.45 -9.23 16.11
CA PHE A 89 -8.58 -8.52 16.72
C PHE A 89 -9.10 -9.17 18.02
N SER A 90 -8.82 -10.45 18.25
CA SER A 90 -9.22 -11.18 19.47
C SER A 90 -8.19 -11.07 20.61
N THR A 91 -7.27 -10.10 20.58
CA THR A 91 -6.30 -9.84 21.66
C THR A 91 -6.96 -9.18 22.88
N LEU A 92 -7.89 -9.90 23.49
CA LEU A 92 -8.05 -9.99 24.94
C LEU A 92 -7.32 -11.27 25.37
N PRO A 93 -6.64 -11.30 26.53
CA PRO A 93 -5.83 -12.45 26.91
C PRO A 93 -6.68 -13.72 26.90
N PRO A 94 -6.24 -14.82 26.26
CA PRO A 94 -6.95 -16.08 26.34
C PRO A 94 -6.99 -16.52 27.80
N ALA A 95 -8.19 -16.76 28.33
CA ALA A 95 -8.34 -17.41 29.63
C ALA A 95 -7.52 -18.71 29.61
N PRO A 96 -6.67 -18.96 30.61
CA PRO A 96 -5.87 -20.17 30.64
C PRO A 96 -6.82 -21.38 30.68
N VAL A 97 -6.77 -22.22 29.65
CA VAL A 97 -7.39 -23.54 29.68
C VAL A 97 -6.72 -24.31 30.82
N GLN A 98 -7.44 -24.44 31.95
CA GLN A 98 -7.12 -25.42 32.97
C GLN A 98 -7.35 -26.80 32.35
N ARG A 99 -6.25 -27.50 32.11
CA ARG A 99 -6.24 -28.92 31.76
C ARG A 99 -6.64 -29.69 33.03
N SER A 100 -7.89 -30.16 33.12
CA SER A 100 -8.30 -31.09 34.17
C SER A 100 -7.67 -32.45 33.89
N ASN A 101 -6.59 -32.73 34.62
CA ASN A 101 -6.12 -34.08 34.88
C ASN A 101 -6.80 -34.57 36.16
N ASP A 102 -7.99 -35.14 36.06
CA ASP A 102 -8.57 -35.99 37.10
C ASP A 102 -8.47 -37.43 36.55
N THR A 103 -7.35 -38.12 36.74
CA THR A 103 -7.10 -39.00 37.90
C THR A 103 -8.36 -39.84 38.18
N ALA A 104 -8.45 -41.03 37.61
CA ALA A 104 -8.20 -42.26 38.38
C ALA A 104 -8.97 -42.28 39.71
N LYS A 105 -9.98 -43.15 39.77
CA LYS A 105 -11.04 -43.40 40.79
C LYS A 105 -12.39 -43.00 40.15
N ASP A 106 -13.24 -43.92 39.71
CA ASP A 106 -13.81 -45.09 40.39
C ASP A 106 -14.09 -46.21 39.35
N GLN A 107 -13.69 -47.46 39.65
CA GLN A 107 -14.60 -48.59 39.92
C GLN A 107 -15.73 -48.79 38.91
#